data_AF-A0A2J6HXQ6-F1
#
_entry.id   AF-A0A2J6HXQ6-F1
#
_cell.length_a   1.000
_cell.length_b   1.000
_cell.length_c   1.000
_cell.angle_alpha   90.00
_cell.angle_beta   90.00
_cell.angle_gamma   90.00
#
_symmetry.space_group_name_H-M   'P 1'
#
loop_
_entity.id
_entity.type
_entity.pdbx_description
1 polymer ?
#
loop_
_entity_poly.entity_id
_entity_poly.type
_entity_poly.pdbx_seq_one_letter_code
_entity_poly.pdbx_strand_id
1 'polypeptide(L)'
;YLQGESSRGESETWRPAVVCVSTDSLIRDNALNLMSWISHKYGFGTFIHLFQGYFSKKTKEQAEDIKEVLLDRASSRKGQIYVDTLISPSYTSAIAQVIQLPSVTGKENNMVIFDFDKNKPENLHQITDNFNLVAAADCDVCVLGCAQVANPKKRRRDIHIWIQKSDPDNANLMILLGYVISAHPYWKRCHISIFDVCDPEMIVEEREYLEDLLKSGRLPITSRNIRIIEKDPERNIRSVMAEYSDKADLTIMGFRSDQVKHEKEEAFLGFDGVGEILFVNSRSAKTIE
;
A
#
# COMPACT_ATOMS: atom_id res chain seq x y z
N TYR A 1 9.26 -11.21 -31.24
CA TYR A 1 8.57 -9.98 -30.82
C TYR A 1 9.49 -9.29 -29.82
N LEU A 2 10.11 -8.18 -30.22
CA LEU A 2 10.91 -7.34 -29.32
C LEU A 2 9.95 -6.33 -28.68
N GLN A 3 9.73 -6.42 -27.37
CA GLN A 3 9.05 -5.38 -26.60
C GLN A 3 10.07 -4.23 -26.45
N GLY A 4 9.94 -3.21 -27.29
CA GLY A 4 10.85 -2.06 -27.28
C GLY A 4 10.29 -0.79 -27.91
N GLU A 5 9.10 -0.82 -28.54
CA GLU A 5 8.42 0.40 -28.94
C GLU A 5 7.58 0.92 -27.79
N SER A 6 8.21 1.69 -26.90
CA SER A 6 7.47 2.64 -26.08
C SER A 6 6.89 3.70 -27.01
N SER A 7 5.56 3.70 -27.12
CA SER A 7 4.80 4.72 -27.82
C SER A 7 5.03 6.08 -27.15
N ARG A 8 6.05 6.82 -27.63
CA ARG A 8 6.27 8.23 -27.33
C ARG A 8 5.08 9.02 -27.88
N GLY A 9 4.08 9.31 -27.05
CA GLY A 9 2.98 10.17 -27.50
C GLY A 9 1.76 10.35 -26.59
N GLU A 10 1.56 9.54 -25.54
CA GLU A 10 0.46 9.79 -24.59
C GLU A 10 1.01 10.46 -23.33
N SER A 11 0.35 11.51 -22.82
CA SER A 11 0.67 12.03 -21.49
C SER A 11 0.53 10.87 -20.50
N GLU A 12 1.62 10.51 -19.82
CA GLU A 12 1.64 9.34 -18.94
C GLU A 12 0.83 9.65 -17.68
N THR A 13 -0.48 9.43 -17.75
CA THR A 13 -1.34 9.37 -16.57
C THR A 13 -0.80 8.26 -15.67
N TRP A 14 -0.43 8.59 -14.43
CA TRP A 14 0.08 7.59 -13.49
C TRP A 14 -0.93 6.46 -13.32
N ARG A 15 -0.46 5.22 -13.41
CA ARG A 15 -1.25 4.01 -13.18
C ARG A 15 -0.45 3.04 -12.31
N PRO A 16 -1.06 2.42 -11.29
CA PRO A 16 -0.33 1.52 -10.42
C PRO A 16 0.03 0.22 -11.16
N ALA A 17 1.34 -0.01 -11.33
CA ALA A 17 1.92 -1.27 -11.77
C ALA A 17 2.62 -1.87 -10.54
N VAL A 18 1.83 -2.64 -9.78
CA VAL A 18 2.20 -3.04 -8.41
C VAL A 18 2.77 -4.44 -8.41
N VAL A 19 3.80 -4.64 -7.60
CA VAL A 19 4.29 -5.97 -7.28
C VAL A 19 4.31 -6.21 -5.77
N CYS A 20 3.89 -7.39 -5.35
CA CYS A 20 3.91 -7.81 -3.96
C CYS A 20 4.66 -9.13 -3.83
N VAL A 21 5.61 -9.19 -2.89
CA VAL A 21 6.37 -10.41 -2.58
C VAL A 21 6.08 -10.80 -1.13
N SER A 22 5.36 -11.90 -0.94
CA SER A 22 4.93 -12.35 0.39
C SER A 22 5.36 -13.79 0.67
N THR A 23 5.83 -14.06 1.89
CA THR A 23 6.10 -15.43 2.38
C THR A 23 4.88 -16.06 3.03
N ASP A 24 3.89 -15.24 3.42
CA ASP A 24 2.77 -15.65 4.28
C ASP A 24 1.43 -15.67 3.53
N SER A 25 1.46 -15.68 2.20
CA SER A 25 0.25 -15.59 1.34
C SER A 25 -0.77 -16.71 1.55
N LEU A 26 -0.38 -17.83 2.15
CA LEU A 26 -1.29 -18.92 2.52
C LEU A 26 -1.97 -18.69 3.87
N ILE A 27 -1.35 -17.90 4.74
CA ILE A 27 -1.81 -17.60 6.10
C ILE A 27 -2.78 -16.42 6.08
N ARG A 28 -2.50 -15.40 5.26
CA ARG A 28 -3.25 -14.14 5.23
C ARG A 28 -3.60 -13.74 3.80
N ASP A 29 -4.85 -13.32 3.63
CA ASP A 29 -5.37 -12.85 2.35
C ASP A 29 -5.27 -11.32 2.20
N ASN A 30 -4.82 -10.59 3.22
CA ASN A 30 -4.86 -9.12 3.28
C ASN A 30 -4.09 -8.48 2.11
N ALA A 31 -2.85 -8.90 1.87
CA ALA A 31 -2.04 -8.41 0.76
C ALA A 31 -2.67 -8.73 -0.60
N LEU A 32 -3.18 -9.95 -0.79
CA LEU A 32 -3.86 -10.35 -2.03
C LEU A 32 -5.16 -9.55 -2.25
N ASN A 33 -5.89 -9.23 -1.18
CA ASN A 33 -7.08 -8.37 -1.24
C ASN A 33 -6.70 -6.95 -1.65
N LEU A 34 -5.66 -6.36 -1.04
CA LEU A 34 -5.17 -5.03 -1.39
C LEU A 34 -4.75 -4.96 -2.86
N MET A 35 -4.01 -5.96 -3.34
CA MET A 35 -3.64 -6.08 -4.75
C MET A 35 -4.87 -6.13 -5.65
N SER A 36 -5.91 -6.90 -5.28
CA SER A 36 -7.17 -6.92 -6.03
C SER A 36 -7.86 -5.56 -6.09
N TRP A 37 -7.78 -4.78 -5.01
CA TRP A 37 -8.42 -3.47 -4.97
C TRP A 37 -7.68 -2.47 -5.86
N ILE A 38 -6.35 -2.42 -5.75
CA ILE A 38 -5.52 -1.49 -6.54
C ILE A 38 -5.57 -1.82 -8.03
N SER A 39 -5.53 -3.10 -8.38
CA SER A 39 -5.49 -3.57 -9.76
C SER A 39 -6.87 -3.79 -10.39
N HIS A 40 -7.94 -3.24 -9.79
CA HIS A 40 -9.30 -3.46 -10.30
C HIS A 40 -9.60 -2.71 -11.58
N LYS A 41 -9.48 -1.37 -11.52
CA LYS A 41 -9.99 -0.45 -12.55
C LYS A 41 -8.86 0.29 -13.27
N TYR A 42 -7.79 0.62 -12.55
CA TYR A 42 -6.77 1.57 -13.03
C TYR A 42 -5.38 0.95 -13.20
N GLY A 43 -5.07 -0.12 -12.47
CA GLY A 43 -3.74 -0.70 -12.41
C GLY A 43 -3.67 -2.18 -12.73
N PHE A 44 -2.45 -2.69 -12.62
CA PHE A 44 -2.11 -4.10 -12.77
C PHE A 44 -1.34 -4.57 -11.52
N GLY A 45 -1.53 -5.83 -11.14
CA GLY A 45 -0.92 -6.40 -9.94
C GLY A 45 -0.17 -7.69 -10.23
N THR A 46 1.08 -7.79 -9.80
CA THR A 46 1.85 -9.02 -9.79
C THR A 46 1.99 -9.49 -8.34
N PHE A 47 1.35 -10.59 -7.98
CA PHE A 47 1.43 -11.16 -6.64
C PHE A 47 2.32 -12.41 -6.66
N ILE A 48 3.43 -12.36 -5.92
CA ILE A 48 4.42 -13.42 -5.89
C ILE A 48 4.49 -13.99 -4.48
N HIS A 49 4.22 -15.29 -4.36
CA HIS A 49 4.57 -16.01 -3.15
C HIS A 49 6.04 -16.41 -3.20
N LEU A 50 6.81 -15.99 -2.20
CA LEU A 50 8.20 -16.40 -2.05
C LEU A 50 8.28 -17.72 -1.30
N PHE A 51 8.77 -18.75 -1.99
CA PHE A 51 9.30 -19.94 -1.37
C PHE A 51 10.78 -19.74 -1.09
N GLN A 52 11.16 -19.53 0.17
CA GLN A 52 12.56 -19.32 0.52
C GLN A 52 13.32 -20.65 0.53
N GLY A 53 14.25 -20.81 -0.39
CA GLY A 53 15.05 -22.02 -0.52
C GLY A 53 15.78 -22.15 -1.85
N TYR A 54 16.41 -23.31 -2.06
CA TYR A 54 17.09 -23.62 -3.32
C TYR A 54 16.12 -24.23 -4.33
N PHE A 55 16.36 -23.94 -5.61
CA PHE A 55 15.62 -24.55 -6.70
C PHE A 55 15.98 -26.05 -6.82
N SER A 56 14.99 -26.90 -6.64
CA SER A 56 15.09 -28.36 -6.71
C SER A 56 13.79 -28.93 -7.25
N LYS A 57 13.77 -30.21 -7.63
CA LYS A 57 12.52 -30.87 -8.06
C LYS A 57 11.43 -30.78 -6.99
N LYS A 58 11.80 -31.05 -5.73
CA LYS A 58 10.87 -30.99 -4.59
C LYS A 58 10.31 -29.58 -4.37
N THR A 59 11.16 -28.57 -4.35
CA THR A 59 10.71 -27.18 -4.13
C THR A 59 9.92 -26.63 -5.31
N LYS A 60 10.22 -27.09 -6.53
CA LYS A 60 9.42 -26.79 -7.74
C LYS A 60 8.00 -27.35 -7.63
N GLU A 61 7.86 -28.63 -7.27
CA GLU A 61 6.54 -29.26 -7.08
C GLU A 61 5.74 -28.53 -6.00
N GLN A 62 6.35 -28.23 -4.84
CA GLN A 62 5.70 -27.47 -3.77
C GLN A 62 5.28 -26.07 -4.21
N ALA A 63 6.11 -25.37 -4.99
CA ALA A 63 5.76 -24.06 -5.53
C ALA A 63 4.59 -24.15 -6.53
N GLU A 64 4.54 -25.19 -7.37
CA GLU A 64 3.42 -25.45 -8.29
C GLU A 64 2.11 -25.69 -7.51
N ASP A 65 2.13 -26.50 -6.45
CA ASP A 65 0.96 -26.73 -5.58
C ASP A 65 0.47 -25.41 -4.94
N ILE A 66 1.39 -24.59 -4.42
CA ILE A 66 1.06 -23.30 -3.80
C ILE A 66 0.47 -22.34 -4.85
N LYS A 67 1.02 -22.34 -6.06
CA LYS A 67 0.52 -21.50 -7.15
C LYS A 67 -0.93 -21.82 -7.48
N GLU A 68 -1.30 -23.12 -7.55
CA GLU A 68 -2.68 -23.53 -7.80
C GLU A 68 -3.64 -23.03 -6.72
N VAL A 69 -3.26 -23.15 -5.44
CA VAL A 69 -4.05 -22.63 -4.32
C VAL A 69 -4.21 -21.10 -4.41
N LEU A 70 -3.16 -20.38 -4.76
CA LEU A 70 -3.23 -18.92 -4.89
C LEU A 70 -4.05 -18.48 -6.10
N LEU A 71 -4.01 -19.23 -7.21
CA LEU A 71 -4.86 -18.99 -8.38
C LEU A 71 -6.34 -19.20 -8.04
N ASP A 72 -6.68 -20.26 -7.31
CA ASP A 72 -8.05 -20.48 -6.83
C ASP A 72 -8.53 -19.32 -5.94
N ARG A 73 -7.70 -18.90 -4.97
CA ARG A 73 -8.00 -17.72 -4.14
C ARG A 73 -8.16 -16.46 -4.99
N ALA A 74 -7.28 -16.21 -5.96
CA ALA A 74 -7.37 -15.02 -6.81
C ALA A 74 -8.58 -15.03 -7.75
N SER A 75 -9.02 -16.21 -8.21
CA SER A 75 -10.11 -16.36 -9.18
C SER A 75 -11.45 -15.79 -8.69
N SER A 76 -11.70 -15.84 -7.38
CA SER A 76 -12.93 -15.30 -6.78
C SER A 76 -12.88 -13.78 -6.61
N ARG A 77 -11.73 -13.14 -6.85
CA ARG A 77 -11.48 -11.72 -6.64
C ARG A 77 -11.59 -10.96 -7.95
N LYS A 78 -12.08 -9.72 -7.89
CA LYS A 78 -12.22 -8.88 -9.08
C LYS A 78 -10.98 -8.00 -9.21
N GLY A 79 -10.04 -8.36 -10.07
CA GLY A 79 -8.90 -7.49 -10.37
C GLY A 79 -7.99 -8.10 -11.43
N GLN A 80 -7.16 -7.25 -12.03
CA GLN A 80 -6.13 -7.65 -12.99
C GLN A 80 -4.88 -8.06 -12.21
N ILE A 81 -4.92 -9.22 -11.56
CA ILE A 81 -3.81 -9.77 -10.78
C ILE A 81 -3.23 -10.97 -11.51
N TYR A 82 -1.93 -10.94 -11.78
CA TYR A 82 -1.15 -12.12 -12.11
C TYR A 82 -0.55 -12.70 -10.83
N VAL A 83 -0.71 -14.00 -10.65
CA VAL A 83 -0.25 -14.72 -9.45
C VAL A 83 0.83 -15.71 -9.86
N ASP A 84 1.94 -15.69 -9.14
CA ASP A 84 3.02 -16.63 -9.35
C ASP A 84 3.73 -17.00 -8.04
N THR A 85 4.66 -17.94 -8.16
CA THR A 85 5.56 -18.35 -7.08
C THR A 85 7.00 -18.15 -7.51
N LEU A 86 7.85 -17.70 -6.60
CA LEU A 86 9.27 -17.56 -6.82
C LEU A 86 10.02 -18.39 -5.80
N ILE A 87 10.98 -19.20 -6.25
CA ILE A 87 11.91 -19.92 -5.37
C ILE A 87 13.20 -19.12 -5.34
N SER A 88 13.58 -18.61 -4.16
CA SER A 88 14.79 -17.79 -4.01
C SER A 88 15.47 -18.08 -2.67
N PRO A 89 16.81 -18.05 -2.57
CA PRO A 89 17.51 -18.36 -1.32
C PRO A 89 17.27 -17.31 -0.22
N SER A 90 16.92 -16.07 -0.56
CA SER A 90 16.60 -15.03 0.42
C SER A 90 15.48 -14.09 -0.06
N TYR A 91 14.88 -13.39 0.90
CA TYR A 91 13.88 -12.34 0.63
C TYR A 91 14.48 -11.19 -0.20
N THR A 92 15.69 -10.76 0.15
CA THR A 92 16.45 -9.74 -0.59
C THR A 92 16.68 -10.12 -2.05
N SER A 93 17.11 -11.36 -2.32
CA SER A 93 17.35 -11.79 -3.71
C SER A 93 16.04 -11.88 -4.50
N ALA A 94 14.95 -12.28 -3.87
CA ALA A 94 13.64 -12.31 -4.48
C ALA A 94 13.18 -10.90 -4.89
N ILE A 95 13.22 -9.94 -3.97
CA ILE A 95 12.86 -8.55 -4.24
C ILE A 95 13.70 -7.97 -5.38
N ALA A 96 15.03 -8.16 -5.33
CA ALA A 96 15.93 -7.66 -6.37
C ALA A 96 15.59 -8.20 -7.76
N GLN A 97 15.26 -9.50 -7.88
CA GLN A 97 14.88 -10.12 -9.15
C GLN A 97 13.55 -9.57 -9.65
N VAL A 98 12.57 -9.45 -8.77
CA VAL A 98 11.20 -9.08 -9.12
C VAL A 98 11.10 -7.65 -9.60
N ILE A 99 11.81 -6.71 -8.95
CA ILE A 99 11.74 -5.30 -9.34
C ILE A 99 12.45 -5.03 -10.67
N GLN A 100 13.50 -5.80 -11.00
CA GLN A 100 14.22 -5.67 -12.26
C GLN A 100 13.48 -6.24 -13.47
N LEU A 101 12.39 -6.98 -13.25
CA LEU A 101 11.58 -7.54 -14.32
C LEU A 101 10.37 -6.64 -14.60
N PRO A 102 10.00 -6.44 -15.87
CA PRO A 102 8.79 -5.71 -16.21
C PRO A 102 7.56 -6.44 -15.66
N SER A 103 6.50 -5.69 -15.39
CA SER A 103 5.18 -6.26 -15.12
C SER A 103 4.68 -7.06 -16.33
N VAL A 104 3.65 -7.89 -16.15
CA VAL A 104 3.10 -8.68 -17.26
C VAL A 104 2.52 -7.83 -18.39
N THR A 105 2.30 -6.54 -18.15
CA THR A 105 1.84 -5.59 -19.17
C THR A 105 2.98 -5.07 -20.05
N GLY A 106 4.24 -5.45 -19.77
CA GLY A 106 5.44 -4.95 -20.42
C GLY A 106 5.93 -3.60 -19.89
N LYS A 107 5.20 -2.97 -18.96
CA LYS A 107 5.63 -1.75 -18.27
C LYS A 107 6.42 -2.10 -17.01
N GLU A 108 7.35 -1.23 -16.63
CA GLU A 108 8.08 -1.35 -15.36
C GLU A 108 7.12 -1.32 -14.16
N ASN A 109 7.46 -2.05 -13.10
CA ASN A 109 6.76 -1.93 -11.84
C ASN A 109 7.10 -0.56 -11.23
N ASN A 110 6.09 0.18 -10.77
CA ASN A 110 6.28 1.50 -10.17
C ASN A 110 5.90 1.52 -8.69
N MET A 111 5.44 0.41 -8.14
CA MET A 111 5.05 0.28 -6.75
C MET A 111 5.35 -1.12 -6.22
N VAL A 112 5.91 -1.19 -5.01
CA VAL A 112 6.15 -2.45 -4.29
C VAL A 112 5.34 -2.47 -3.01
N ILE A 113 4.61 -3.57 -2.77
CA ILE A 113 3.86 -3.81 -1.54
C ILE A 113 4.52 -4.91 -0.74
N PHE A 114 4.82 -4.59 0.52
CA PHE A 114 5.20 -5.52 1.56
C PHE A 114 4.04 -5.72 2.54
N ASP A 115 4.01 -6.84 3.25
CA ASP A 115 3.01 -7.10 4.29
C ASP A 115 3.64 -7.68 5.55
N PHE A 116 3.12 -7.32 6.72
CA PHE A 116 3.49 -7.93 8.00
C PHE A 116 2.26 -8.10 8.88
N ASP A 117 2.29 -9.03 9.83
CA ASP A 117 1.23 -9.17 10.84
C ASP A 117 1.51 -8.23 12.01
N LYS A 118 0.57 -7.35 12.33
CA LYS A 118 0.73 -6.42 13.47
C LYS A 118 0.90 -7.15 14.81
N ASN A 119 0.33 -8.35 14.97
CA ASN A 119 0.46 -9.14 16.19
C ASN A 119 1.73 -10.01 16.21
N LYS A 120 2.33 -10.25 15.04
CA LYS A 120 3.54 -11.05 14.85
C LYS A 120 4.47 -10.39 13.82
N PRO A 121 5.06 -9.24 14.14
CA PRO A 121 5.84 -8.43 13.19
C PRO A 121 7.25 -8.98 12.93
N GLU A 122 7.43 -10.31 12.97
CA GLU A 122 8.75 -10.96 12.88
C GLU A 122 9.42 -10.72 11.52
N ASN A 123 8.64 -10.62 10.44
CA ASN A 123 9.15 -10.37 9.10
C ASN A 123 9.39 -8.87 8.81
N LEU A 124 9.00 -7.96 9.71
CA LEU A 124 9.15 -6.52 9.52
C LEU A 124 10.62 -6.10 9.39
N HIS A 125 11.52 -6.77 10.12
CA HIS A 125 12.96 -6.57 10.00
C HIS A 125 13.46 -6.76 8.56
N GLN A 126 12.96 -7.79 7.87
CA GLN A 126 13.34 -8.04 6.48
C GLN A 126 12.80 -6.94 5.55
N ILE A 127 11.64 -6.37 5.84
CA ILE A 127 11.06 -5.26 5.06
C ILE A 127 11.93 -4.01 5.24
N THR A 128 12.30 -3.66 6.47
CA THR A 128 13.10 -2.48 6.77
C THR A 128 14.51 -2.58 6.19
N ASP A 129 15.14 -3.75 6.25
CA ASP A 129 16.49 -3.98 5.70
C ASP A 129 16.50 -3.87 4.17
N ASN A 130 15.42 -4.27 3.50
CA ASN A 130 15.28 -4.21 2.05
C ASN A 130 14.68 -2.90 1.54
N PHE A 131 14.31 -1.97 2.42
CA PHE A 131 13.73 -0.68 2.03
C PHE A 131 14.62 0.10 1.05
N ASN A 132 15.92 0.20 1.36
CA ASN A 132 16.87 0.94 0.50
C ASN A 132 17.05 0.29 -0.89
N LEU A 133 16.91 -1.03 -0.98
CA LEU A 133 16.97 -1.75 -2.26
C LEU A 133 15.81 -1.33 -3.17
N VAL A 134 14.59 -1.25 -2.62
CA VAL A 134 13.41 -0.85 -3.38
C VAL A 134 13.44 0.64 -3.73
N ALA A 135 13.84 1.48 -2.77
CA ALA A 135 13.98 2.91 -2.99
C ALA A 135 14.97 3.23 -4.13
N ALA A 136 16.01 2.41 -4.30
CA ALA A 136 16.98 2.54 -5.39
C ALA A 136 16.44 2.10 -6.76
N ALA A 137 15.32 1.39 -6.81
CA ALA A 137 14.70 0.90 -8.04
C ALA A 137 13.53 1.78 -8.51
N ASP A 138 13.52 3.03 -8.07
CA ASP A 138 12.59 4.08 -8.49
C ASP A 138 11.09 3.74 -8.28
N CYS A 139 10.78 2.81 -7.38
CA CYS A 139 9.42 2.42 -7.03
C CYS A 139 8.87 3.19 -5.83
N ASP A 140 7.56 3.43 -5.81
CA ASP A 140 6.84 3.79 -4.59
C ASP A 140 6.80 2.56 -3.66
N VAL A 141 6.96 2.77 -2.35
CA VAL A 141 6.98 1.69 -1.36
C VAL A 141 5.74 1.74 -0.49
N CYS A 142 5.08 0.60 -0.38
CA CYS A 142 3.91 0.41 0.47
C CYS A 142 4.16 -0.73 1.44
N VAL A 143 3.85 -0.53 2.72
CA VAL A 143 3.93 -1.58 3.74
C VAL A 143 2.54 -1.74 4.36
N LEU A 144 1.97 -2.94 4.25
CA LEU A 144 0.67 -3.28 4.81
C LEU A 144 0.83 -3.92 6.19
N GLY A 145 0.49 -3.16 7.23
CA GLY A 145 0.29 -3.68 8.57
C GLY A 145 -1.05 -4.42 8.66
N CYS A 146 -1.01 -5.74 8.53
CA CYS A 146 -2.19 -6.59 8.54
C CYS A 146 -2.75 -6.69 9.95
N ALA A 147 -4.06 -6.44 10.08
CA ALA A 147 -4.81 -6.68 11.31
C ALA A 147 -5.76 -7.86 11.10
N GLN A 148 -5.89 -8.71 12.12
CA GLN A 148 -6.94 -9.74 12.13
C GLN A 148 -8.28 -9.06 12.36
N VAL A 149 -9.18 -9.17 11.39
CA VAL A 149 -10.52 -8.59 11.52
C VAL A 149 -11.36 -9.47 12.42
N ALA A 150 -11.57 -9.02 13.67
CA ALA A 150 -12.35 -9.75 14.68
C ALA A 150 -13.79 -10.04 14.25
N ASN A 151 -14.38 -9.24 13.34
CA ASN A 151 -15.71 -9.53 12.79
C ASN A 151 -15.89 -8.98 11.35
N PRO A 152 -15.77 -9.84 10.31
CA PRO A 152 -15.94 -9.46 8.91
C PRO A 152 -17.32 -8.86 8.57
N LYS A 153 -18.35 -9.15 9.38
CA LYS A 153 -19.73 -8.64 9.16
C LYS A 153 -19.95 -7.23 9.67
N LYS A 154 -18.98 -6.63 10.38
CA LYS A 154 -19.06 -5.25 10.93
C LYS A 154 -18.25 -4.22 10.12
N ARG A 155 -17.72 -4.62 8.96
CA ARG A 155 -16.93 -3.74 8.09
C ARG A 155 -17.78 -2.57 7.58
N ARG A 156 -17.34 -1.34 7.84
CA ARG A 156 -18.06 -0.10 7.50
C ARG A 156 -17.71 0.42 6.11
N ARG A 157 -16.63 -0.12 5.54
CA ARG A 157 -15.97 0.32 4.30
C ARG A 157 -15.49 1.76 4.44
N ASP A 158 -14.89 2.07 5.58
CA ASP A 158 -14.32 3.40 5.85
C ASP A 158 -12.82 3.37 5.53
N ILE A 159 -12.39 4.27 4.65
CA ILE A 159 -10.98 4.52 4.33
C ILE A 159 -10.59 5.82 4.99
N HIS A 160 -9.63 5.77 5.92
CA HIS A 160 -9.10 6.95 6.58
C HIS A 160 -7.73 7.26 5.99
N ILE A 161 -7.48 8.51 5.61
CA ILE A 161 -6.20 8.94 5.03
C ILE A 161 -5.63 10.03 5.94
N TRP A 162 -4.45 9.77 6.50
CA TRP A 162 -3.75 10.70 7.39
C TRP A 162 -2.66 11.42 6.62
N ILE A 163 -2.86 12.72 6.43
CA ILE A 163 -1.98 13.58 5.65
C ILE A 163 -1.26 14.51 6.60
N GLN A 164 0.02 14.77 6.32
CA GLN A 164 0.80 15.80 6.99
C GLN A 164 1.32 16.74 5.90
N LYS A 165 1.16 18.04 6.09
CA LYS A 165 1.65 19.05 5.12
C LYS A 165 3.14 19.00 4.86
N SER A 166 3.93 18.50 5.82
CA SER A 166 5.37 18.29 5.64
C SER A 166 5.73 17.22 4.60
N ASP A 167 4.75 16.45 4.11
CA ASP A 167 4.97 15.34 3.19
C ASP A 167 3.97 15.34 2.01
N PRO A 168 4.07 16.34 1.12
CA PRO A 168 3.14 16.50 -0.01
C PRO A 168 3.25 15.36 -1.03
N ASP A 169 4.42 14.74 -1.16
CA ASP A 169 4.65 13.64 -2.10
C ASP A 169 3.86 12.39 -1.69
N ASN A 170 3.89 12.04 -0.40
CA ASN A 170 3.04 10.99 0.14
C ASN A 170 1.57 11.37 0.05
N ALA A 171 1.21 12.62 0.38
CA ALA A 171 -0.17 13.09 0.37
C ALA A 171 -0.88 12.77 -0.97
N ASN A 172 -0.25 13.13 -2.09
CA ASN A 172 -0.79 12.88 -3.42
C ASN A 172 -1.03 11.37 -3.69
N LEU A 173 -0.02 10.54 -3.43
CA LEU A 173 -0.10 9.10 -3.66
C LEU A 173 -1.13 8.42 -2.76
N MET A 174 -1.18 8.80 -1.49
CA MET A 174 -2.13 8.25 -0.52
C MET A 174 -3.58 8.53 -0.92
N ILE A 175 -3.88 9.76 -1.32
CA ILE A 175 -5.23 10.11 -1.76
C ILE A 175 -5.58 9.36 -3.05
N LEU A 176 -4.65 9.29 -3.99
CA LEU A 176 -4.83 8.54 -5.24
C LEU A 176 -5.09 7.05 -4.98
N LEU A 177 -4.34 6.43 -4.07
CA LEU A 177 -4.56 5.05 -3.63
C LEU A 177 -5.93 4.87 -3.00
N GLY A 178 -6.34 5.78 -2.11
CA GLY A 178 -7.69 5.77 -1.52
C GLY A 178 -8.78 5.77 -2.60
N TYR A 179 -8.62 6.58 -3.64
CA TYR A 179 -9.55 6.62 -4.77
C TYR A 179 -9.51 5.34 -5.63
N VAL A 180 -8.33 4.86 -6.00
CA VAL A 180 -8.17 3.62 -6.78
C VAL A 180 -8.80 2.43 -6.05
N ILE A 181 -8.53 2.30 -4.74
CA ILE A 181 -9.08 1.25 -3.88
C ILE A 181 -10.60 1.36 -3.80
N SER A 182 -11.14 2.58 -3.64
CA SER A 182 -12.58 2.84 -3.55
C SER A 182 -13.37 2.39 -4.79
N ALA A 183 -12.70 2.31 -5.95
CA ALA A 183 -13.32 1.89 -7.20
C ALA A 183 -13.60 0.38 -7.27
N HIS A 184 -13.00 -0.43 -6.39
CA HIS A 184 -13.26 -1.87 -6.35
C HIS A 184 -14.64 -2.18 -5.72
N PRO A 185 -15.43 -3.15 -6.24
CA PRO A 185 -16.80 -3.43 -5.77
C PRO A 185 -16.92 -3.77 -4.28
N TYR A 186 -15.86 -4.30 -3.68
CA TYR A 186 -15.76 -4.52 -2.24
C TYR A 186 -15.96 -3.22 -1.44
N TRP A 187 -15.45 -2.10 -1.95
CA TRP A 187 -15.56 -0.76 -1.38
C TRP A 187 -16.79 0.02 -1.89
N LYS A 188 -17.77 -0.66 -2.51
CA LYS A 188 -19.01 0.01 -2.94
C LYS A 188 -19.66 0.73 -1.76
N ARG A 189 -19.95 2.03 -1.93
CA ARG A 189 -20.46 2.97 -0.91
C ARG A 189 -19.49 3.18 0.27
N CYS A 190 -18.18 3.07 0.05
CA CYS A 190 -17.20 3.45 1.04
C CYS A 190 -17.25 4.95 1.37
N HIS A 191 -16.81 5.31 2.56
CA HIS A 191 -16.55 6.69 2.93
C HIS A 191 -15.04 6.89 3.04
N ILE A 192 -14.52 7.90 2.32
CA ILE A 192 -13.12 8.33 2.46
C ILE A 192 -13.11 9.56 3.34
N SER A 193 -12.41 9.50 4.48
CA SER A 193 -12.18 10.62 5.39
C SER A 193 -10.71 11.01 5.39
N ILE A 194 -10.42 12.30 5.37
CA ILE A 194 -9.06 12.84 5.41
C ILE A 194 -8.83 13.46 6.77
N PHE A 195 -7.73 13.09 7.41
CA PHE A 195 -7.32 13.56 8.72
C PHE A 195 -5.99 14.28 8.62
N ASP A 196 -5.86 15.35 9.41
CA ASP A 196 -4.60 16.05 9.66
C ASP A 196 -4.57 16.51 11.12
N VAL A 197 -3.35 16.63 11.66
CA VAL A 197 -3.11 17.11 13.02
C VAL A 197 -2.16 18.30 12.94
N CYS A 198 -2.65 19.48 13.33
CA CYS A 198 -1.87 20.71 13.25
C CYS A 198 -2.04 21.58 14.50
N ASP A 199 -1.14 22.55 14.65
CA ASP A 199 -1.24 23.53 15.72
C ASP A 199 -2.51 24.39 15.54
N PRO A 200 -3.18 24.84 16.63
CA PRO A 200 -4.46 25.54 16.54
C PRO A 200 -4.46 26.77 15.63
N GLU A 201 -3.32 27.46 15.53
CA GLU A 201 -3.15 28.65 14.70
C GLU A 201 -3.13 28.32 13.19
N MET A 202 -2.84 27.07 12.83
CA MET A 202 -2.67 26.62 11.45
C MET A 202 -3.94 26.00 10.85
N ILE A 203 -4.99 25.76 11.64
CA ILE A 203 -6.20 25.02 11.22
C ILE A 203 -6.80 25.58 9.91
N VAL A 204 -6.89 26.89 9.77
CA VAL A 204 -7.49 27.53 8.59
C VAL A 204 -6.61 27.28 7.36
N GLU A 205 -5.30 27.49 7.49
CA GLU A 205 -4.34 27.30 6.40
C GLU A 205 -4.26 25.83 5.96
N GLU A 206 -4.23 24.90 6.92
CA GLU A 206 -4.24 23.46 6.61
C GLU A 206 -5.52 23.02 5.90
N ARG A 207 -6.66 23.61 6.28
CA ARG A 207 -7.93 23.34 5.61
C ARG A 207 -7.90 23.78 4.16
N GLU A 208 -7.44 25.00 3.90
CA GLU A 208 -7.34 25.53 2.54
C GLU A 208 -6.38 24.68 1.69
N TYR A 209 -5.22 24.32 2.26
CA TYR A 209 -4.26 23.43 1.61
C TYR A 209 -4.88 22.08 1.21
N LEU A 210 -5.57 21.40 2.13
CA LEU A 210 -6.21 20.11 1.85
C LEU A 210 -7.36 20.23 0.85
N GLU A 211 -8.14 21.31 0.91
CA GLU A 211 -9.21 21.57 -0.05
C GLU A 211 -8.65 21.79 -1.46
N ASP A 212 -7.53 22.49 -1.59
CA ASP A 212 -6.88 22.72 -2.88
C ASP A 212 -6.15 21.46 -3.39
N LEU A 213 -5.59 20.66 -2.50
CA LEU A 213 -5.04 19.34 -2.83
C LEU A 213 -6.13 18.41 -3.41
N LEU A 214 -7.32 18.39 -2.81
CA LEU A 214 -8.46 17.62 -3.32
C LEU A 214 -8.98 18.12 -4.67
N LYS A 215 -9.07 19.45 -4.85
CA LYS A 215 -9.53 20.06 -6.10
C LYS A 215 -8.53 19.80 -7.23
N SER A 216 -7.25 20.01 -6.98
CA SER A 216 -6.18 19.80 -7.97
C SER A 216 -6.07 18.33 -8.36
N GLY A 217 -6.25 17.41 -7.41
CA GLY A 217 -6.30 15.97 -7.69
C GLY A 217 -7.54 15.50 -8.48
N ARG A 218 -8.52 16.37 -8.74
CA ARG A 218 -9.80 16.04 -9.42
C ARG A 218 -10.55 14.87 -8.79
N LEU A 219 -10.42 14.71 -7.48
CA LEU A 219 -10.99 13.56 -6.80
C LEU A 219 -12.43 13.84 -6.41
N PRO A 220 -13.33 12.86 -6.53
CA PRO A 220 -14.73 13.01 -6.11
C PRO A 220 -14.87 12.90 -4.58
N ILE A 221 -14.00 13.55 -3.81
CA ILE A 221 -14.03 13.62 -2.35
C ILE A 221 -14.50 15.02 -1.97
N THR A 222 -15.56 15.11 -1.17
CA THR A 222 -16.08 16.40 -0.72
C THR A 222 -15.22 16.94 0.43
N SER A 223 -14.99 18.25 0.47
CA SER A 223 -14.27 18.92 1.58
C SER A 223 -14.89 18.67 2.96
N ARG A 224 -16.17 18.29 3.03
CA ARG A 224 -16.88 17.85 4.25
C ARG A 224 -16.24 16.62 4.91
N ASN A 225 -15.43 15.87 4.19
CA ASN A 225 -14.75 14.68 4.69
C ASN A 225 -13.38 14.99 5.30
N ILE A 226 -12.93 16.25 5.26
CA ILE A 226 -11.70 16.71 5.92
C ILE A 226 -11.99 16.91 7.41
N ARG A 227 -11.14 16.35 8.26
CA ARG A 227 -11.16 16.49 9.71
C ARG A 227 -9.78 16.92 10.19
N ILE A 228 -9.69 18.17 10.62
CA ILE A 228 -8.47 18.71 11.23
C ILE A 228 -8.61 18.58 12.74
N ILE A 229 -7.61 17.99 13.35
CA ILE A 229 -7.55 17.75 14.79
C ILE A 229 -6.49 18.69 15.36
N GLU A 230 -6.87 19.42 16.41
CA GLU A 230 -5.93 20.25 17.15
C GLU A 230 -4.86 19.38 17.80
N LYS A 231 -3.60 19.74 17.60
CA LYS A 231 -2.46 19.05 18.19
C LYS A 231 -2.45 19.25 19.70
N ASP A 232 -2.53 18.15 20.43
CA ASP A 232 -2.37 18.09 21.88
C ASP A 232 -0.93 17.66 22.22
N PRO A 233 -0.11 18.51 22.86
CA PRO A 233 1.26 18.18 23.23
C PRO A 233 1.41 16.94 24.13
N GLU A 234 0.36 16.59 24.89
CA GLU A 234 0.37 15.45 25.81
C GLU A 234 0.04 14.12 25.09
N ARG A 235 -0.38 14.20 23.82
CA ARG A 235 -0.82 13.03 23.05
C ARG A 235 0.09 12.78 21.86
N ASN A 236 0.52 11.53 21.71
CA ASN A 236 1.23 11.12 20.51
C ASN A 236 0.26 10.91 19.34
N ILE A 237 0.75 11.09 18.11
CA ILE A 237 -0.06 10.90 16.89
C ILE A 237 -0.70 9.51 16.81
N ARG A 238 -0.01 8.47 17.30
CA ARG A 238 -0.50 7.09 17.28
C ARG A 238 -1.78 6.92 18.11
N SER A 239 -1.85 7.54 19.30
CA SER A 239 -3.04 7.53 20.16
C SER A 239 -4.21 8.30 19.56
N VAL A 240 -3.92 9.44 18.90
CA VAL A 240 -4.94 10.21 18.18
C VAL A 240 -5.48 9.38 17.01
N MET A 241 -4.61 8.72 16.25
CA MET A 241 -5.04 7.82 15.17
C MET A 241 -5.91 6.66 15.68
N ALA A 242 -5.55 6.06 16.81
CA ALA A 242 -6.33 4.99 17.43
C ALA A 242 -7.73 5.46 17.84
N GLU A 243 -7.88 6.69 18.35
CA GLU A 243 -9.19 7.26 18.70
C GLU A 243 -10.06 7.51 17.46
N TYR A 244 -9.49 8.16 16.44
CA TYR A 244 -10.27 8.64 15.30
C TYR A 244 -10.43 7.59 14.18
N SER A 245 -9.60 6.54 14.17
CA SER A 245 -9.59 5.49 13.14
C SER A 245 -9.86 4.08 13.69
N ASP A 246 -10.40 3.95 14.91
CA ASP A 246 -10.75 2.67 15.54
C ASP A 246 -11.68 1.78 14.69
N LYS A 247 -12.53 2.43 13.88
CA LYS A 247 -13.55 1.81 13.05
C LYS A 247 -13.20 1.78 11.57
N ALA A 248 -12.05 2.33 11.18
CA ALA A 248 -11.61 2.33 9.80
C ALA A 248 -11.29 0.89 9.36
N ASP A 249 -11.75 0.51 8.18
CA ASP A 249 -11.40 -0.77 7.58
C ASP A 249 -9.99 -0.73 6.98
N LEU A 250 -9.60 0.44 6.47
CA LEU A 250 -8.25 0.71 5.97
C LEU A 250 -7.82 2.12 6.37
N THR A 251 -6.68 2.23 7.03
CA THR A 251 -6.02 3.51 7.31
C THR A 251 -4.81 3.64 6.39
N ILE A 252 -4.66 4.76 5.69
CA ILE A 252 -3.52 5.06 4.84
C ILE A 252 -2.74 6.19 5.51
N MET A 253 -1.43 6.03 5.67
CA MET A 253 -0.57 7.06 6.24
C MET A 253 0.80 7.10 5.58
N GLY A 254 1.42 8.28 5.58
CA GLY A 254 2.74 8.48 5.01
C GLY A 254 3.84 8.03 5.97
N PHE A 255 4.96 7.59 5.43
CA PHE A 255 6.21 7.46 6.16
C PHE A 255 7.37 7.98 5.32
N ARG A 256 8.43 8.43 5.99
CA ARG A 256 9.60 9.01 5.33
C ARG A 256 10.78 8.05 5.35
N SER A 257 11.64 8.14 4.33
CA SER A 257 12.80 7.26 4.19
C SER A 257 13.81 7.42 5.32
N ASP A 258 13.96 8.62 5.88
CA ASP A 258 14.79 8.90 7.06
C ASP A 258 14.21 8.27 8.34
N GLN A 259 12.89 8.29 8.49
CA GLN A 259 12.22 7.63 9.61
C GLN A 259 12.56 6.13 9.64
N VAL A 260 12.48 5.42 8.52
CA VAL A 260 12.83 3.98 8.46
C VAL A 260 14.32 3.76 8.75
N LYS A 261 15.20 4.67 8.36
CA LYS A 261 16.65 4.55 8.66
C LYS A 261 16.96 4.69 10.15
N HIS A 262 16.21 5.54 10.86
CA HIS A 262 16.44 5.82 12.27
C HIS A 262 15.65 4.90 13.21
N GLU A 263 14.36 4.70 12.93
CA GLU A 263 13.43 3.95 13.78
C GLU A 263 13.31 2.48 13.35
N LYS A 264 13.70 2.12 12.12
CA LYS A 264 13.56 0.78 11.56
C LYS A 264 12.15 0.22 11.74
N GLU A 265 11.99 -0.90 12.44
CA GLU A 265 10.72 -1.58 12.67
C GLU A 265 9.75 -0.69 13.47
N GLU A 266 10.26 0.11 14.40
CA GLU A 266 9.45 0.99 15.25
C GLU A 266 8.65 2.03 14.46
N ALA A 267 9.08 2.35 13.23
CA ALA A 267 8.33 3.24 12.33
C ALA A 267 6.92 2.72 12.00
N PHE A 268 6.73 1.40 12.03
CA PHE A 268 5.49 0.72 11.64
C PHE A 268 4.70 0.13 12.83
N LEU A 269 5.23 0.26 14.05
CA LEU A 269 4.65 -0.31 15.28
C LEU A 269 3.93 0.76 16.13
N GLY A 270 3.26 0.32 17.20
CA GLY A 270 2.58 1.19 18.17
C GLY A 270 1.26 1.81 17.71
N PHE A 271 0.66 1.27 16.64
CA PHE A 271 -0.67 1.65 16.17
C PHE A 271 -1.74 0.67 16.68
N ASP A 272 -1.72 0.40 17.97
CA ASP A 272 -2.69 -0.47 18.64
C ASP A 272 -4.10 0.14 18.54
N GLY A 273 -5.11 -0.70 18.31
CA GLY A 273 -6.49 -0.26 18.16
C GLY A 273 -6.85 0.30 16.78
N VAL A 274 -5.88 0.59 15.92
CA VAL A 274 -6.12 0.87 14.49
C VAL A 274 -6.20 -0.45 13.72
N GLY A 275 -7.10 -0.55 12.75
CA GLY A 275 -7.26 -1.72 11.87
C GLY A 275 -6.06 -1.97 10.94
N GLU A 276 -6.35 -2.36 9.69
CA GLU A 276 -5.32 -2.48 8.66
C GLU A 276 -4.73 -1.09 8.34
N ILE A 277 -3.40 -1.02 8.26
CA ILE A 277 -2.70 0.23 7.93
C ILE A 277 -1.86 0.01 6.69
N LEU A 278 -2.04 0.85 5.69
CA LEU A 278 -1.17 0.97 4.53
C LEU A 278 -0.23 2.16 4.74
N PHE A 279 1.01 1.86 5.07
CA PHE A 279 2.09 2.85 5.14
C PHE A 279 2.60 3.11 3.73
N VAL A 280 2.67 4.38 3.32
CA VAL A 280 3.01 4.80 1.95
C VAL A 280 4.25 5.68 1.98
N ASN A 281 5.20 5.37 1.10
CA ASN A 281 6.35 6.20 0.77
C ASN A 281 6.40 6.37 -0.74
N SER A 282 6.07 7.57 -1.21
CA SER A 282 6.11 7.98 -2.59
C SER A 282 7.54 8.40 -2.93
N ARG A 283 8.01 7.98 -4.10
CA ARG A 283 9.30 8.45 -4.63
C ARG A 283 9.28 9.93 -5.00
N SER A 284 8.16 10.39 -5.54
CA SER A 284 8.03 11.70 -6.15
C SER A 284 6.59 12.18 -6.13
N ALA A 285 6.39 13.49 -6.18
CA ALA A 285 5.08 14.07 -6.47
C ALA A 285 4.46 13.37 -7.70
N LYS A 286 3.23 12.88 -7.55
CA LYS A 286 2.44 12.33 -8.66
C LYS A 286 1.46 13.41 -9.09
N THR A 287 1.55 13.83 -10.34
CA THR A 287 0.53 14.69 -10.93
C THR A 287 -0.64 13.82 -11.35
N ILE A 288 -1.84 14.16 -10.86
CA ILE A 288 -3.09 13.52 -11.27
C ILE A 288 -3.61 14.31 -12.47
N GLU A 289 -3.68 13.71 -13.66
CA GLU A 289 -4.36 14.29 -14.84
C GLU A 289 -5.79 13.76 -14.98
#